data_AF-A0A6C1QKD3-F1
#
_entry.id   AF-A0A6C1QKD3-F1
#
_cell.length_a   1.000
_cell.length_b   1.000
_cell.length_c   1.000
_cell.angle_alpha   90.00
_cell.angle_beta   90.00
_cell.angle_gamma   90.00
#
_symmetry.space_group_name_H-M   'P 1'
#
loop_
_entity.id
_entity.type
_entity.pdbx_description
1 polymer ?
#
loop_
_entity_poly.entity_id
_entity_poly.type
_entity_poly.pdbx_seq_one_letter_code
_entity_poly.pdbx_strand_id
1 'polypeptide(L)' 'MKTKELIKEIQKLPVRKRIYVIERSMHLIRKQEEEDQMKKAADELYEDYLTDKELTAFTNLDFENFYETR' A
#
# COMPACT_ATOMS: atom_id res chain seq x y z
N MET A 1 25.93 15.40 -7.00
CA MET A 1 25.29 15.19 -8.31
C MET A 1 24.00 15.97 -8.37
N LYS A 2 23.83 16.84 -9.36
CA LYS A 2 22.55 17.51 -9.63
C LYS A 2 21.64 16.59 -10.44
N THR A 3 20.32 16.70 -10.33
CA THR A 3 19.34 15.90 -11.10
C THR A 3 19.63 15.94 -12.61
N LYS A 4 20.06 17.10 -13.11
CA LYS A 4 20.47 17.28 -14.51
C LYS A 4 21.67 16.42 -14.92
N GLU A 5 22.62 16.17 -14.01
CA GLU A 5 23.79 15.31 -14.26
C GLU A 5 23.37 13.85 -14.28
N LEU A 6 22.51 13.41 -13.36
CA LEU A 6 21.97 12.05 -13.35
C LEU A 6 21.23 11.73 -14.66
N ILE A 7 20.38 12.64 -15.16
CA ILE A 7 19.66 12.45 -16.42
C ILE A 7 20.64 12.32 -17.59
N LYS A 8 21.69 13.15 -17.64
CA LYS A 8 22.73 13.04 -18.67
C LYS A 8 23.45 11.69 -18.63
N GLU A 9 23.76 11.19 -17.44
CA GLU A 9 24.39 9.86 -17.31
C GLU A 9 23.45 8.72 -17.72
N ILE A 10 22.15 8.80 -17.38
CA ILE A 10 21.14 7.82 -17.84
C ILE A 10 21.03 7.83 -19.37
N GLN A 11 21.07 9.02 -19.99
CA GLN A 11 20.98 9.15 -21.45
C GLN A 11 22.14 8.47 -22.19
N LYS A 12 23.33 8.42 -21.57
CA LYS A 12 24.53 7.74 -22.11
C LYS A 12 24.44 6.21 -22.05
N LEU A 13 23.48 5.65 -21.30
CA LEU A 13 23.34 4.20 -21.19
C LEU A 13 22.83 3.58 -22.51
N PRO A 14 23.20 2.31 -22.80
CA PRO A 14 22.58 1.54 -23.86
C PRO A 14 21.05 1.50 -23.73
N VAL A 15 20.34 1.44 -24.85
CA VAL A 15 18.86 1.48 -24.91
C VAL A 15 18.22 0.50 -23.92
N ARG A 16 18.70 -0.75 -23.88
CA ARG A 16 18.20 -1.79 -22.95
C ARG A 16 18.29 -1.37 -21.48
N LYS A 17 19.38 -0.70 -21.08
CA LYS A 17 19.54 -0.22 -19.69
C LYS A 17 18.65 0.98 -19.40
N ARG A 18 18.40 1.85 -20.38
CA ARG A 18 17.46 2.97 -20.22
C ARG A 18 16.02 2.49 -20.03
N ILE A 19 15.60 1.49 -20.82
CA ILE A 19 14.28 0.85 -20.67
C ILE A 19 14.15 0.25 -19.27
N TYR A 20 15.15 -0.49 -18.81
CA TYR A 20 15.15 -1.06 -17.46
C TYR A 20 14.99 -0.01 -16.36
N VAL A 21 15.68 1.15 -16.47
CA VAL A 21 15.52 2.25 -15.50
C VAL A 21 14.08 2.76 -15.49
N ILE A 22 13.47 2.96 -16.66
CA ILE A 22 12.09 3.42 -16.78
C ILE A 22 11.12 2.42 -16.12
N GLU A 23 11.24 1.14 -16.46
CA GLU A 23 10.40 0.07 -15.91
C GLU A 23 10.52 -0.01 -14.39
N ARG A 24 11.76 0.02 -13.88
CA ARG A 24 12.01 -0.05 -12.44
C ARG A 24 11.46 1.18 -11.73
N SER A 25 11.61 2.38 -12.31
CA SER A 25 11.02 3.60 -11.76
C SER A 25 9.50 3.54 -11.71
N MET A 26 8.84 3.09 -12.79
CA MET A 26 7.38 2.93 -12.82
C MET A 26 6.89 1.92 -11.79
N HIS A 27 7.59 0.79 -11.64
CA HIS A 27 7.25 -0.22 -10.64
C HIS A 27 7.34 0.34 -9.21
N LEU A 28 8.40 1.10 -8.90
CA LEU A 28 8.56 1.69 -7.58
C LEU A 28 7.50 2.76 -7.27
N ILE A 29 7.12 3.57 -8.25
CA ILE A 29 6.05 4.56 -8.09
C ILE A 29 4.73 3.86 -7.76
N ARG A 30 4.34 2.84 -8.53
CA ARG A 30 3.10 2.09 -8.27
C ARG A 30 3.11 1.41 -6.91
N LYS A 31 4.23 0.80 -6.54
CA LYS A 31 4.37 0.16 -5.23
C LYS A 31 4.19 1.16 -4.09
N GLN A 32 4.77 2.35 -4.21
CA GLN A 32 4.59 3.40 -3.21
C GLN A 32 3.13 3.84 -3.12
N GLU A 33 2.45 4.03 -4.27
CA GLU A 33 1.03 4.38 -4.31
C GLU A 33 0.14 3.31 -3.64
N GLU A 34 0.43 2.02 -3.89
CA GLU A 34 -0.28 0.91 -3.24
C GLU A 34 -0.06 0.90 -1.72
N GLU A 35 1.17 1.10 -1.26
CA GLU A 35 1.50 1.19 0.18
C GLU A 35 0.81 2.38 0.84
N ASP A 36 0.78 3.54 0.18
CA ASP A 36 0.12 4.75 0.68
C ASP A 36 -1.41 4.58 0.75
N GLN A 37 -2.01 3.92 -0.25
CA GLN A 37 -3.44 3.60 -0.24
C GLN A 37 -3.79 2.64 0.89
N MET A 38 -2.99 1.60 1.09
CA MET A 38 -3.22 0.63 2.16
C MET A 38 -3.06 1.27 3.54
N LYS A 39 -2.07 2.16 3.70
CA LYS A 39 -1.91 2.95 4.93
C LYS A 39 -3.12 3.83 5.18
N LYS A 40 -3.59 4.57 4.17
CA LYS A 40 -4.77 5.43 4.30
C LYS A 40 -6.01 4.64 4.72
N ALA A 41 -6.25 3.48 4.09
CA ALA A 41 -7.36 2.61 4.46
C ALA A 41 -7.25 2.09 5.90
N ALA A 42 -6.03 1.75 6.35
CA ALA A 42 -5.79 1.33 7.73
C ALA A 42 -6.02 2.47 8.73
N ASP A 43 -5.56 3.68 8.42
CA ASP A 43 -5.77 4.87 9.24
C ASP A 43 -7.27 5.21 9.34
N GLU A 44 -8.01 5.13 8.22
CA GLU A 44 -9.47 5.32 8.21
C GLU A 44 -10.20 4.27 9.06
N LEU A 45 -9.88 2.98 8.88
CA LEU A 45 -10.46 1.91 9.68
C LEU A 45 -10.16 2.07 11.18
N TYR A 46 -8.93 2.47 11.52
CA TYR A 46 -8.53 2.67 12.91
C TYR A 46 -9.39 3.76 13.59
N GLU A 47 -9.62 4.88 12.92
CA GLU A 47 -10.50 5.93 13.43
C GLU A 47 -11.97 5.47 13.56
N ASP A 48 -12.45 4.65 12.61
CA ASP A 48 -13.78 4.04 12.71
C ASP A 48 -13.88 3.15 13.97
N TYR A 49 -12.89 2.29 14.23
CA TYR A 49 -12.86 1.46 15.44
C TYR A 49 -12.79 2.28 16.74
N LEU A 50 -12.14 3.44 16.74
CA LEU A 50 -12.07 4.32 17.92
C LEU A 50 -13.39 5.04 18.21
N THR A 51 -14.14 5.38 17.16
CA THR A 51 -15.28 6.30 17.26
C THR A 51 -16.64 5.61 17.15
N ASP A 52 -16.73 4.52 16.39
CA ASP A 52 -17.94 3.72 16.25
C ASP A 52 -17.95 2.57 17.27
N LYS A 53 -18.82 2.71 18.27
CA LYS A 53 -18.99 1.71 19.33
C LYS A 53 -19.63 0.43 18.82
N GLU A 54 -20.37 0.46 17.71
CA GLU A 54 -20.98 -0.74 17.14
C GLU A 54 -19.91 -1.69 16.57
N LEU A 55 -18.79 -1.16 16.06
CA LEU A 55 -17.67 -1.96 15.54
C LEU A 55 -16.90 -2.72 16.62
N THR A 56 -17.06 -2.36 17.89
CA THR A 56 -16.39 -2.99 19.04
C THR A 56 -17.37 -3.58 20.05
N ALA A 57 -18.67 -3.43 19.83
CA ALA A 57 -19.69 -3.96 20.72
C ALA A 57 -19.76 -5.47 20.60
N PHE A 58 -19.70 -6.15 21.74
CA PHE A 58 -20.12 -7.55 21.81
C PHE A 58 -21.63 -7.62 21.67
N THR A 59 -22.09 -8.42 20.73
CA THR A 59 -23.49 -8.71 20.49
C THR A 59 -23.88 -10.02 21.17
N ASN A 60 -25.18 -10.32 21.24
CA ASN A 60 -25.64 -11.60 21.78
C ASN A 60 -25.08 -12.80 21.00
N LEU A 61 -24.77 -12.61 19.71
CA LEU A 61 -24.21 -13.65 18.84
C LEU A 61 -22.80 -14.08 19.30
N ASP A 62 -22.01 -13.16 19.86
CA ASP A 62 -20.66 -13.45 20.34
C ASP A 62 -20.62 -14.37 21.57
N PHE A 63 -21.76 -14.54 22.24
CA PHE A 63 -21.93 -15.43 23.39
C PHE A 63 -22.59 -16.76 23.00
N GLU A 64 -22.98 -16.94 21.74
CA GLU A 64 -23.51 -18.21 21.27
C GLU A 64 -22.37 -19.25 21.16
N ASN A 65 -22.66 -20.50 21.53
CA ASN A 65 -21.69 -21.58 21.34
C ASN A 65 -21.42 -21.77 19.85
N PHE A 66 -20.15 -21.91 19.48
CA PHE A 66 -19.76 -22.20 18.11
C PHE A 66 -20.46 -23.46 17.61
N TYR A 67 -21.28 -23.31 16.56
CA TYR A 67 -22.00 -24.43 15.96
C TYR A 67 -21.07 -25.20 15.02
N GLU A 68 -20.33 -26.15 15.57
CA GLU A 68 -19.49 -27.05 14.78
C GLU A 68 -20.39 -28.10 14.10
N THR A 69 -20.50 -28.02 12.77
CA THR A 69 -21.26 -28.99 11.98
C THR A 69 -20.45 -30.30 11.93
N ARG A 70 -20.94 -31.36 12.58
CA ARG A 70 -20.33 -32.70 12.57
C ARG A 70 -20.65 -33.47 11.29
#